data_AF-A0AAV6ARP0-F1
#
_entry.id   AF-A0AAV6ARP0-F1
#
_cell.length_a   1.000
_cell.length_b   1.000
_cell.length_c   1.000
_cell.angle_alpha   90.00
_cell.angle_beta   90.00
_cell.angle_gamma   90.00
#
_symmetry.space_group_name_H-M   'P 1'
#
loop_
_entity.id
_entity.type
_entity.pdbx_description
1 polymer ?
#
loop_
_entity_poly.entity_id
_entity_poly.type
_entity_poly.pdbx_seq_one_letter_code
_entity_poly.pdbx_strand_id
1 'polypeptide(L)' 'MIVRNARVQGGEPVIRGTRVPVRSVALARQEGLDPPAIAREFCLDLSAVQAALAYYEAHRKEIDRIVDLHEREAHSA' A
#
# COMPACT_ATOMS: atom_id res chain seq x y z
N MET A 1 -1.18 2.53 12.94
CA MET A 1 -1.34 1.25 12.21
C MET A 1 -0.28 1.04 11.14
N ILE A 2 0.17 2.08 10.44
CA ILE A 2 1.26 1.99 9.46
C ILE A 2 2.63 2.09 10.16
N VAL A 3 3.63 1.35 9.68
CA VAL A 3 5.01 1.38 10.16
C VAL A 3 5.99 1.40 8.99
N ARG A 4 7.21 1.86 9.23
CA ARG A 4 8.33 1.74 8.29
C ARG A 4 9.43 0.93 8.94
N ASN A 5 10.04 0.06 8.14
CA ASN A 5 11.19 -0.73 8.55
C ASN A 5 12.09 -0.91 7.34
N ALA A 6 13.33 -0.42 7.40
CA ALA A 6 14.30 -0.49 6.30
C ALA A 6 14.56 -1.93 5.80
N ARG A 7 14.25 -2.96 6.61
CA ARG A 7 14.41 -4.38 6.26
C ARG A 7 13.16 -4.99 5.60
N VAL A 8 12.09 -4.22 5.42
CA VAL A 8 10.80 -4.68 4.87
C VAL A 8 10.41 -3.77 3.71
N GLN A 9 10.18 -4.33 2.52
CA GLN A 9 9.79 -3.58 1.31
C GLN A 9 10.66 -2.33 1.08
N GLY A 10 11.98 -2.46 1.19
CA GLY A 10 12.91 -1.34 0.98
C GLY A 10 12.73 -0.12 1.94
N GLY A 11 11.99 -0.26 3.04
CA GLY A 11 11.67 0.87 3.93
C GLY A 11 10.35 1.60 3.62
N GLU A 12 9.58 1.09 2.68
CA GLU A 12 8.23 1.57 2.38
C GLU A 12 7.29 1.53 3.60
N PRO A 13 6.26 2.39 3.62
CA PRO A 13 5.21 2.29 4.61
C PRO A 13 4.41 1.00 4.41
N VAL A 14 4.35 0.17 5.46
CA VAL A 14 3.63 -1.10 5.48
C VAL A 14 2.59 -1.12 6.59
N ILE A 15 1.57 -1.96 6.44
CA ILE A 15 0.61 -2.24 7.52
C ILE A 15 1.33 -3.01 8.64
N ARG A 16 1.21 -2.54 9.88
CA ARG A 16 1.85 -3.18 11.05
C ARG A 16 1.42 -4.64 11.17
N GLY A 17 2.39 -5.52 11.36
CA GLY A 17 2.16 -6.96 11.51
C GLY A 17 2.08 -7.70 10.17
N THR A 18 2.19 -6.99 9.04
CA THR A 18 2.19 -7.61 7.71
C THR A 18 3.37 -7.11 6.89
N ARG A 19 3.54 -7.67 5.68
CA ARG A 19 4.45 -7.15 4.64
C ARG A 19 3.70 -6.45 3.50
N VAL A 20 2.41 -6.13 3.72
CA VAL A 20 1.58 -5.45 2.71
C VAL A 20 1.92 -3.96 2.72
N PRO A 21 2.51 -3.43 1.63
CA PRO A 21 2.84 -2.02 1.54
C PRO A 21 1.58 -1.19 1.26
N VAL A 22 1.60 0.07 1.71
CA VAL A 22 0.51 1.02 1.43
C VAL A 22 0.32 1.19 -0.09
N ARG A 23 1.39 1.07 -0.89
CA ARG A 23 1.29 1.13 -2.37
C ARG A 23 0.34 0.07 -2.93
N SER A 24 0.32 -1.16 -2.39
CA SER A 24 -0.55 -2.22 -2.90
C SER A 24 -2.02 -1.94 -2.62
N VAL A 25 -2.31 -1.38 -1.44
CA VAL A 25 -3.66 -0.93 -1.09
C VAL A 25 -4.09 0.27 -1.97
N ALA A 26 -3.17 1.19 -2.26
CA ALA A 26 -3.43 2.32 -3.15
C ALA A 26 -3.72 1.87 -4.58
N LEU A 27 -2.93 0.94 -5.12
CA LEU A 27 -3.14 0.35 -6.45
C LEU A 27 -4.49 -0.34 -6.55
N ALA A 28 -4.82 -1.24 -5.62
CA ALA A 28 -6.13 -1.90 -5.61
C ALA A 28 -7.30 -0.90 -5.55
N ARG A 29 -7.12 0.20 -4.80
CA ARG A 29 -8.12 1.28 -4.74
C ARG A 29 -8.25 2.02 -6.07
N GLN A 30 -7.14 2.25 -6.79
CA GLN A 30 -7.10 2.87 -8.12
C GLN A 30 -7.70 1.95 -9.19
N GLU A 31 -7.56 0.63 -9.05
CA GLU A 31 -8.22 -0.40 -9.88
C GLU A 31 -9.74 -0.51 -9.62
N GLY A 32 -10.25 0.24 -8.65
CA GLY A 32 -11.68 0.37 -8.39
C GLY A 32 -12.22 -0.55 -7.29
N LEU A 33 -11.36 -1.28 -6.58
CA LEU A 33 -11.80 -2.10 -5.46
C LEU A 33 -12.25 -1.23 -4.28
N ASP A 34 -13.32 -1.66 -3.62
CA ASP A 34 -13.80 -1.04 -2.38
C ASP A 34 -12.98 -1.53 -1.17
N PRO A 35 -12.98 -0.79 -0.04
CA PRO A 35 -12.17 -1.17 1.12
C PRO A 35 -12.48 -2.58 1.67
N PRO A 36 -13.73 -3.07 1.70
CA PRO A 36 -14.02 -4.46 2.04
C PRO A 36 -13.45 -5.50 1.06
N ALA A 37 -13.44 -5.23 -0.26
CA ALA A 37 -12.81 -6.12 -1.23
C ALA A 37 -11.30 -6.18 -1.03
N ILE A 38 -10.65 -5.03 -0.85
CA ILE A 38 -9.21 -4.96 -0.55
C ILE A 38 -8.89 -5.74 0.74
N ALA A 39 -9.72 -5.60 1.78
CA ALA A 39 -9.56 -6.34 3.03
C ALA A 39 -9.60 -7.86 2.81
N ARG A 40 -10.54 -8.35 1.98
CA ARG A 40 -10.63 -9.77 1.63
C ARG A 40 -9.44 -10.24 0.80
N GLU A 41 -9.03 -9.46 -0.19
CA GLU A 41 -7.95 -9.81 -1.11
C GLU A 41 -6.60 -9.95 -0.41
N PHE A 42 -6.30 -9.02 0.50
CA PHE A 42 -5.03 -9.03 1.24
C PHE A 42 -5.12 -9.75 2.59
N CYS A 43 -6.25 -10.39 2.92
CA CYS A 43 -6.51 -11.02 4.22
C CYS A 43 -6.23 -10.06 5.41
N LEU A 44 -6.71 -8.82 5.31
CA LEU A 44 -6.51 -7.75 6.27
C LEU A 44 -7.81 -7.42 7.01
N ASP A 45 -7.66 -6.86 8.21
CA ASP A 45 -8.77 -6.19 8.88
C ASP A 45 -9.20 -4.94 8.10
N LEU A 46 -10.51 -4.68 8.04
CA LEU A 46 -11.06 -3.50 7.37
C LEU A 46 -10.47 -2.19 7.95
N SER A 47 -10.24 -2.14 9.26
CA SER A 47 -9.62 -0.98 9.91
C SER A 47 -8.18 -0.74 9.45
N ALA A 48 -7.43 -1.81 9.13
CA ALA A 48 -6.08 -1.72 8.60
C ALA A 48 -6.07 -1.14 7.17
N VAL A 49 -7.03 -1.57 6.34
CA VAL A 49 -7.24 -1.01 5.00
C VAL A 49 -7.62 0.47 5.07
N GLN A 50 -8.57 0.83 5.93
CA GLN A 50 -8.96 2.23 6.13
C GLN A 50 -7.77 3.09 6.59
N ALA A 51 -6.95 2.59 7.51
CA ALA A 51 -5.75 3.29 7.95
C ALA A 51 -4.70 3.45 6.84
N ALA A 52 -4.55 2.44 5.98
CA ALA A 52 -3.66 2.52 4.81
C ALA A 52 -4.16 3.52 3.77
N LEU A 53 -5.47 3.55 3.48
CA LEU A 53 -6.08 4.53 2.57
C LEU A 53 -5.97 5.96 3.11
N ALA A 54 -6.23 6.17 4.41
CA ALA A 54 -6.04 7.47 5.04
C ALA A 54 -4.57 7.92 5.00
N TYR A 55 -3.63 6.99 5.19
CA TYR A 55 -2.20 7.29 5.05
C TYR A 55 -1.86 7.67 3.60
N TYR A 56 -2.38 6.93 2.62
CA TYR A 56 -2.21 7.22 1.20
C TYR A 56 -2.72 8.61 0.85
N GLU A 57 -3.94 8.98 1.24
CA GLU A 57 -4.49 10.32 1.01
C GLU A 57 -3.59 11.43 1.58
N ALA A 58 -3.10 11.25 2.81
CA ALA A 58 -2.22 12.22 3.46
C ALA A 58 -0.81 12.30 2.84
N HIS A 59 -0.35 11.23 2.16
CA HIS A 59 1.00 11.11 1.61
C HIS A 59 0.99 10.79 0.11
N ARG A 60 -0.05 11.21 -0.61
CA ARG A 60 -0.33 10.76 -1.98
C ARG A 60 0.88 10.93 -2.91
N LYS A 61 1.52 12.10 -2.89
CA LYS A 61 2.74 12.38 -3.69
C LYS A 61 3.92 11.45 -3.41
N GLU A 62 4.05 10.95 -2.18
CA GLU A 62 5.10 9.99 -1.83
C GLU A 62 4.75 8.62 -2.39
N ILE A 63 3.53 8.16 -2.13
CA ILE A 63 3.08 6.83 -2.53
C ILE A 63 2.98 6.71 -4.05
N ASP A 64 2.48 7.73 -4.75
CA ASP A 64 2.42 7.76 -6.22
C ASP A 64 3.82 7.63 -6.82
N ARG A 65 4.83 8.31 -6.27
CA ARG A 65 6.23 8.14 -6.72
C ARG A 65 6.77 6.74 -6.49
N ILE A 66 6.38 6.11 -5.36
CA ILE A 66 6.75 4.72 -5.07
C ILE A 66 6.07 3.77 -6.06
N VAL A 67 4.81 4.02 -6.41
CA VAL A 67 4.09 3.25 -7.44
C VAL A 67 4.80 3.39 -8.79
N ASP A 68 5.04 4.62 -9.25
CA ASP A 68 5.72 4.88 -10.52
C ASP A 68 7.10 4.20 -10.59
N LEU A 69 7.86 4.20 -9.50
CA LEU A 69 9.18 3.56 -9.44
C LEU A 69 9.06 2.05 -9.64
N HIS A 70 8.13 1.39 -8.93
CA HIS A 70 7.93 -0.06 -9.06
C HIS A 70 7.40 -0.47 -10.43
N GLU A 71 6.51 0.33 -11.04
CA GLU A 71 6.02 0.06 -12.39
C GLU A 71 7.15 0.13 -13.42
N ARG A 72 8.06 1.11 -13.30
CA ARG A 72 9.24 1.23 -14.16
C ARG A 72 10.18 0.05 -14.00
N GLU A 73 10.45 -0.36 -12.76
CA GLU A 73 11.31 -1.51 -12.46
C GLU A 73 10.72 -2.81 -13.04
N ALA A 74 9.42 -3.03 -12.87
CA ALA A 74 8.72 -4.20 -13.40
C ALA A 74 8.72 -4.26 -14.94
N HIS A 75 8.74 -3.12 -15.62
CA HIS A 75 8.76 -3.06 -17.09
C HIS A 75 10.18 -3.17 -17.68
N SER A 76 11.21 -3.06 -16.84
CA SER A 76 12.63 -3.13 -17.23
C SER A 76 13.28 -4.50 -17.03
N ALA A 77 12.50 -5.52 -16.65
CA ALA A 77 12.93 -6.91 -16.43
C ALA A 77 12.31 -7.86 -17.47
#